data_AF-A0A3M1HNL8-F1
#
_entry.id   AF-A0A3M1HNL8-F1
#
_cell.length_a   1.000
_cell.length_b   1.000
_cell.length_c   1.000
_cell.angle_alpha   90.00
_cell.angle_beta   90.00
_cell.angle_gamma   90.00
#
_symmetry.space_group_name_H-M   'P 1'
#
loop_
_entity.id
_entity.type
_entity.pdbx_description
1 polymer ?
#
loop_
_entity_poly.entity_id
_entity_poly.type
_entity_poly.pdbx_seq_one_letter_code
_entity_poly.pdbx_strand_id
1 'polypeptide(L)'
;MNRYVTPVFGLLACTLLLAACNLVYMPPPTATPLPVVTPAVSIHAARTPTAPPAPAATAEPVLTLSGYVGGTVLIALDAARSGQWKEVEEELEEAIELSLTAQERQLFTSMLATLRDGDTASVLAQLVDLAESIASEPPLLIELDDSLRFARLGDWKEVREEITEAMNLTNDEPLLRAMQEIVADIDREQYDEALQDIERLVHGVGDEDPALPTLQQALAYARHGDWEQTRVLLETAVQQTQDSQHQARIIEILDDLERADHEEVLSDLAVLVGSHEMPDPVTMELERALAHALHDEWALVADNLTKALGFSHESAQEQAIQALLQALDENRHQEVIEGLQQMLALSGH
;
A
#
# COMPACT_ATOMS: atom_id res chain seq x y z
N MET A 1 -33.47 67.10 -18.11
CA MET A 1 -32.89 65.83 -17.60
C MET A 1 -33.79 64.72 -18.13
N ASN A 2 -33.69 64.19 -19.36
CA ASN A 2 -32.60 63.56 -20.10
C ASN A 2 -31.78 62.55 -19.27
N ARG A 3 -31.58 61.27 -19.62
CA ARG A 3 -32.19 60.28 -20.56
C ARG A 3 -31.31 59.00 -20.49
N TYR A 4 -31.93 57.80 -20.52
CA TYR A 4 -31.44 56.45 -20.95
C TYR A 4 -30.20 55.82 -20.26
N VAL A 5 -30.26 54.63 -19.61
CA VAL A 5 -30.56 53.23 -20.04
C VAL A 5 -29.51 52.62 -20.97
N THR A 6 -28.72 51.68 -20.43
CA THR A 6 -28.00 50.62 -21.17
C THR A 6 -27.72 49.44 -20.24
N PRO A 7 -28.25 48.22 -20.51
CA PRO A 7 -27.66 46.97 -20.05
C PRO A 7 -26.88 46.31 -21.20
N VAL A 8 -25.75 45.71 -20.85
CA VAL A 8 -24.84 44.97 -21.73
C VAL A 8 -25.47 43.61 -22.04
N PHE A 9 -26.11 43.49 -23.22
CA PHE A 9 -26.39 42.23 -23.91
C PHE A 9 -25.52 42.20 -25.16
N GLY A 10 -24.63 41.22 -25.30
CA GLY A 10 -23.89 41.07 -26.55
C GLY A 10 -22.62 40.22 -26.46
N LEU A 11 -22.73 38.95 -26.06
CA LEU A 11 -21.71 37.94 -26.36
C LEU A 11 -22.27 36.52 -26.14
N LEU A 12 -23.43 36.24 -26.72
CA LEU A 12 -24.02 34.89 -26.70
C LEU A 12 -24.94 34.68 -27.92
N ALA A 13 -24.42 35.01 -29.11
CA ALA A 13 -25.08 34.76 -30.39
C ALA A 13 -24.07 34.84 -31.53
N CYS A 14 -23.18 33.85 -31.69
CA CYS A 14 -22.39 33.74 -32.93
C CYS A 14 -21.81 32.35 -33.27
N THR A 15 -22.19 31.25 -32.60
CA THR A 15 -21.64 29.91 -32.93
C THR A 15 -22.68 28.83 -33.24
N LEU A 16 -23.96 29.18 -33.40
CA LEU A 16 -25.05 28.20 -33.60
C LEU A 16 -25.87 28.38 -34.88
N LEU A 17 -25.34 29.00 -35.95
CA LEU A 17 -26.12 29.23 -37.17
C LEU A 17 -25.32 29.18 -38.49
N LEU A 18 -24.45 28.20 -38.65
CA LEU A 18 -23.87 27.80 -39.95
C LEU A 18 -23.87 26.27 -40.15
N ALA A 19 -24.89 25.60 -39.60
CA ALA A 19 -25.12 24.17 -39.77
C ALA A 19 -26.48 23.90 -40.45
N ALA A 20 -26.68 24.47 -41.64
CA ALA A 20 -27.63 23.98 -42.63
C ALA A 20 -27.45 24.77 -43.93
N CYS A 21 -27.43 24.06 -45.06
CA CYS A 21 -27.39 24.56 -46.44
C CYS A 21 -25.99 24.94 -46.98
N ASN A 22 -25.26 23.93 -47.44
CA ASN A 22 -24.99 23.81 -48.89
C ASN A 22 -24.49 22.40 -49.22
N LEU A 23 -25.46 21.59 -49.65
CA LEU A 23 -25.28 20.43 -50.51
C LEU A 23 -24.69 20.88 -51.87
N VAL A 24 -24.04 19.94 -52.57
CA VAL A 24 -23.62 19.96 -53.98
C VAL A 24 -22.19 20.47 -54.28
N TYR A 25 -21.21 19.57 -54.17
CA TYR A 25 -20.29 19.27 -55.28
C TYR A 25 -19.57 17.92 -55.05
N MET A 26 -19.88 16.91 -55.89
CA MET A 26 -19.19 15.62 -55.95
C MET A 26 -17.99 15.69 -56.92
N PRO A 27 -16.84 15.06 -56.61
CA PRO A 27 -15.91 14.57 -57.63
C PRO A 27 -16.18 13.08 -57.98
N PRO A 28 -15.79 12.61 -59.18
CA PRO A 28 -16.19 11.32 -59.73
C PRO A 28 -15.43 10.12 -59.13
N PRO A 29 -15.96 8.88 -59.23
CA PRO A 29 -15.34 7.69 -58.66
C PRO A 29 -14.13 7.24 -59.49
N THR A 30 -13.00 7.01 -58.84
CA THR A 30 -11.84 6.37 -59.47
C THR A 30 -11.98 4.86 -59.31
N ALA A 31 -11.95 4.15 -60.44
CA ALA A 31 -12.15 2.71 -60.53
C ALA A 31 -11.00 1.92 -59.88
N THR A 32 -11.36 0.93 -59.07
CA THR A 32 -10.52 -0.15 -58.57
C THR A 32 -10.18 -1.16 -59.68
N PRO A 33 -8.96 -1.69 -59.75
CA PRO A 33 -8.69 -2.92 -60.49
C PRO A 33 -8.89 -4.16 -59.58
N LEU A 34 -9.61 -5.17 -60.11
CA LEU A 34 -9.64 -6.57 -59.67
C LEU A 34 -8.75 -7.40 -60.65
N PRO A 35 -8.61 -8.74 -60.51
CA PRO A 35 -8.15 -9.57 -59.38
C PRO A 35 -7.06 -10.58 -59.85
N VAL A 36 -6.44 -11.36 -58.94
CA VAL A 36 -5.85 -12.66 -59.32
C VAL A 36 -6.23 -13.72 -58.29
N VAL A 37 -6.91 -14.76 -58.79
CA VAL A 37 -7.29 -16.01 -58.09
C VAL A 37 -6.42 -17.13 -58.66
N THR A 38 -5.88 -18.00 -57.80
CA THR A 38 -5.61 -19.44 -58.07
C THR A 38 -5.17 -20.15 -56.76
N PRO A 39 -5.24 -21.49 -56.62
CA PRO A 39 -6.23 -22.11 -55.71
C PRO A 39 -5.68 -23.12 -54.66
N ALA A 40 -6.58 -23.48 -53.73
CA ALA A 40 -6.82 -24.77 -53.04
C ALA A 40 -5.68 -25.49 -52.28
N VAL A 41 -5.91 -25.77 -50.99
CA VAL A 41 -6.07 -27.14 -50.43
C VAL A 41 -6.94 -27.05 -49.16
N SER A 42 -8.02 -27.84 -49.09
CA SER A 42 -8.76 -28.12 -47.85
C SER A 42 -8.24 -29.43 -47.25
N ILE A 43 -7.87 -29.41 -45.97
CA ILE A 43 -7.77 -30.62 -45.14
C ILE A 43 -8.62 -30.38 -43.89
N HIS A 44 -9.74 -31.08 -43.80
CA HIS A 44 -10.47 -31.30 -42.55
C HIS A 44 -9.84 -32.50 -41.86
N ALA A 45 -9.27 -32.34 -40.67
CA ALA A 45 -9.11 -33.43 -39.71
C ALA A 45 -8.86 -32.91 -38.27
N ALA A 46 -9.80 -33.24 -37.39
CA ALA A 46 -9.71 -33.37 -35.93
C ALA A 46 -9.21 -32.15 -35.10
N ARG A 47 -10.15 -31.53 -34.39
CA ARG A 47 -9.88 -30.77 -33.16
C ARG A 47 -9.32 -31.73 -32.10
N THR A 48 -8.03 -31.63 -31.82
CA THR A 48 -7.47 -32.08 -30.54
C THR A 48 -7.72 -30.96 -29.53
N PRO A 49 -8.28 -31.22 -28.33
CA PRO A 49 -8.37 -30.20 -27.31
C PRO A 49 -6.95 -29.82 -26.89
N THR A 50 -6.53 -28.59 -27.19
CA THR A 50 -5.32 -28.02 -26.59
C THR A 50 -5.54 -27.97 -25.08
N ALA A 51 -4.64 -28.63 -24.34
CA ALA A 51 -4.56 -28.50 -22.89
C ALA A 51 -4.49 -27.00 -22.51
N PRO A 52 -5.10 -26.60 -21.39
CA PRO A 52 -5.02 -25.22 -20.91
C PRO A 52 -3.54 -24.78 -20.77
N PRO A 53 -3.24 -23.50 -21.01
CA PRO A 53 -1.88 -23.00 -20.84
C PRO A 53 -1.42 -23.28 -19.40
N ALA A 54 -0.19 -23.76 -19.25
CA ALA A 54 0.43 -23.90 -17.94
C ALA A 54 0.38 -22.52 -17.24
N PRO A 55 0.06 -22.47 -15.93
CA PRO A 55 0.06 -21.20 -15.21
C PRO A 55 1.45 -20.56 -15.35
N ALA A 56 1.45 -19.26 -15.68
CA ALA A 56 2.65 -18.45 -15.67
C ALA A 56 3.29 -18.57 -14.27
N ALA A 57 4.61 -18.73 -14.22
CA ALA A 57 5.35 -18.66 -12.98
C ALA A 57 4.98 -17.36 -12.27
N THR A 58 4.43 -17.47 -11.06
CA THR A 58 4.35 -16.37 -10.11
C THR A 58 5.77 -15.81 -10.00
N ALA A 59 5.97 -14.57 -10.45
CA ALA A 59 7.19 -13.85 -10.16
C ALA A 59 7.24 -13.74 -8.63
N GLU A 60 8.31 -14.24 -8.03
CA GLU A 60 8.52 -14.05 -6.59
C GLU A 60 8.56 -12.54 -6.30
N PRO A 61 7.94 -12.08 -5.20
CA PRO A 61 8.01 -10.68 -4.81
C PRO A 61 9.48 -10.29 -4.67
N VAL A 62 9.90 -9.25 -5.40
CA VAL A 62 11.25 -8.69 -5.27
C VAL A 62 11.33 -8.07 -3.88
N LEU A 63 12.20 -8.63 -3.05
CA LEU A 63 12.42 -8.16 -1.69
C LEU A 63 13.20 -6.85 -1.77
N THR A 64 12.54 -5.74 -1.44
CA THR A 64 13.16 -4.41 -1.29
C THR A 64 13.80 -4.37 0.10
N LEU A 65 15.11 -4.10 0.17
CA LEU A 65 15.85 -4.07 1.43
C LEU A 65 16.14 -2.62 1.79
N SER A 66 15.86 -2.22 3.03
CA SER A 66 16.26 -0.86 3.48
C SER A 66 17.76 -0.62 3.31
N GLY A 67 18.19 0.62 3.02
CA GLY A 67 19.59 0.95 2.67
C GLY A 67 20.66 0.48 3.68
N TYR A 68 20.34 0.45 4.97
CA TYR A 68 21.25 -0.01 6.04
C TYR A 68 21.37 -1.52 6.09
N VAL A 69 20.24 -2.23 5.95
CA VAL A 69 20.22 -3.69 5.79
C VAL A 69 20.93 -4.06 4.49
N GLY A 70 20.71 -3.31 3.41
CA GLY A 70 21.44 -3.47 2.15
C GLY A 70 22.95 -3.29 2.30
N GLY A 71 23.39 -2.31 3.10
CA GLY A 71 24.79 -2.13 3.47
C GLY A 71 25.39 -3.35 4.16
N THR A 72 24.72 -3.88 5.19
CA THR A 72 25.17 -5.11 5.89
C THR A 72 25.21 -6.31 4.96
N VAL A 73 24.26 -6.44 4.03
CA VAL A 73 24.24 -7.50 3.00
C VAL A 73 25.45 -7.40 2.07
N LEU A 74 25.84 -6.20 1.66
CA LEU A 74 27.02 -6.00 0.81
C LEU A 74 28.33 -6.32 1.55
N ILE A 75 28.44 -5.96 2.83
CA ILE A 75 29.59 -6.29 3.69
C ILE A 75 29.65 -7.81 3.91
N ALA A 76 28.53 -8.44 4.26
CA ALA A 76 28.40 -9.88 4.40
C ALA A 76 28.78 -10.62 3.10
N LEU A 77 28.40 -10.10 1.94
CA LEU A 77 28.76 -10.68 0.64
C LEU A 77 30.28 -10.61 0.38
N ASP A 78 30.94 -9.50 0.68
CA ASP A 78 32.40 -9.37 0.53
C ASP A 78 33.15 -10.31 1.48
N ALA A 79 32.70 -10.39 2.73
CA ALA A 79 33.20 -11.33 3.73
C ALA A 79 33.02 -12.79 3.27
N ALA A 80 31.85 -13.15 2.76
CA ALA A 80 31.54 -14.49 2.25
C ALA A 80 32.42 -14.88 1.06
N ARG A 81 32.64 -13.96 0.11
CA ARG A 81 33.57 -14.15 -1.03
C ARG A 81 35.01 -14.38 -0.59
N SER A 82 35.38 -13.78 0.54
CA SER A 82 36.70 -13.93 1.17
C SER A 82 36.80 -15.12 2.13
N GLY A 83 35.70 -15.86 2.34
CA GLY A 83 35.63 -17.01 3.26
C GLY A 83 35.64 -16.62 4.74
N GLN A 84 35.31 -15.37 5.08
CA GLN A 84 35.30 -14.84 6.44
C GLN A 84 33.95 -15.12 7.14
N TRP A 85 33.60 -16.39 7.31
CA TRP A 85 32.24 -16.79 7.75
C TRP A 85 31.82 -16.32 9.15
N LYS A 86 32.78 -15.96 10.02
CA LYS A 86 32.47 -15.35 11.32
C LYS A 86 31.97 -13.91 11.16
N GLU A 87 32.54 -13.16 10.22
CA GLU A 87 32.12 -11.81 9.88
C GLU A 87 30.76 -11.86 9.17
N VAL A 88 30.53 -12.84 8.29
CA VAL A 88 29.19 -13.09 7.70
C VAL A 88 28.14 -13.34 8.79
N GLU A 89 28.48 -14.09 9.84
CA GLU A 89 27.56 -14.31 10.96
C GLU A 89 27.23 -13.01 11.70
N GLU A 90 28.23 -12.19 11.99
CA GLU A 90 28.08 -10.90 12.67
C GLU A 90 27.21 -9.93 11.85
N GLU A 91 27.45 -9.80 10.55
CA GLU A 91 26.67 -8.92 9.65
C GLU A 91 25.23 -9.40 9.45
N LEU A 92 24.98 -10.73 9.45
CA LEU A 92 23.62 -11.26 9.41
C LEU A 92 22.87 -11.01 10.72
N GLU A 93 23.55 -11.07 11.87
CA GLU A 93 22.96 -10.68 13.16
C GLU A 93 22.62 -9.19 13.18
N GLU A 94 23.51 -8.33 12.68
CA GLU A 94 23.26 -6.89 12.53
C GLU A 94 22.11 -6.61 11.55
N ALA A 95 22.04 -7.31 10.41
CA ALA A 95 20.93 -7.21 9.47
C ALA A 95 19.58 -7.54 10.14
N ILE A 96 19.52 -8.56 11.02
CA ILE A 96 18.31 -8.89 11.79
C ILE A 96 17.93 -7.75 12.74
N GLU A 97 18.90 -7.13 13.41
CA GLU A 97 18.65 -6.02 14.33
C GLU A 97 18.16 -4.76 13.60
N LEU A 98 18.68 -4.52 12.39
CA LEU A 98 18.33 -3.36 11.56
C LEU A 98 17.06 -3.58 10.73
N SER A 99 16.62 -4.83 10.56
CA SER A 99 15.43 -5.18 9.80
C SER A 99 14.17 -4.57 10.40
N LEU A 100 13.40 -3.86 9.58
CA LEU A 100 12.19 -3.16 10.00
C LEU A 100 10.96 -4.06 9.82
N THR A 101 10.95 -4.92 8.80
CA THR A 101 9.84 -5.84 8.53
C THR A 101 10.04 -7.22 9.16
N ALA A 102 8.95 -7.93 9.43
CA ALA A 102 9.01 -9.32 9.89
C ALA A 102 9.62 -10.23 8.80
N GLN A 103 9.39 -9.91 7.53
CA GLN A 103 9.91 -10.65 6.37
C GLN A 103 11.43 -10.54 6.26
N GLU A 104 12.00 -9.33 6.37
CA GLU A 104 13.45 -9.12 6.42
C GLU A 104 14.07 -9.88 7.60
N ARG A 105 13.51 -9.73 8.82
CA ARG A 105 13.98 -10.46 10.01
C ARG A 105 13.96 -11.96 9.80
N GLN A 106 12.88 -12.49 9.21
CA GLN A 106 12.73 -13.91 8.94
C GLN A 106 13.74 -14.40 7.90
N LEU A 107 13.97 -13.63 6.83
CA LEU A 107 14.95 -13.93 5.79
C LEU A 107 16.35 -14.06 6.40
N PHE A 108 16.83 -13.04 7.11
CA PHE A 108 18.17 -13.06 7.70
C PHE A 108 18.31 -14.09 8.82
N THR A 109 17.26 -14.32 9.61
CA THR A 109 17.24 -15.41 10.60
C THR A 109 17.38 -16.78 9.95
N SER A 110 16.72 -17.00 8.81
CA SER A 110 16.84 -18.23 8.02
C SER A 110 18.23 -18.40 7.42
N MET A 111 18.80 -17.33 6.87
CA MET A 111 20.18 -17.33 6.35
C MET A 111 21.20 -17.63 7.46
N LEU A 112 21.03 -17.03 8.64
CA LEU A 112 21.87 -17.28 9.82
C LEU A 112 21.78 -18.73 10.30
N ALA A 113 20.57 -19.31 10.32
CA ALA A 113 20.38 -20.73 10.63
C ALA A 113 21.08 -21.63 9.59
N THR A 114 20.94 -21.32 8.31
CA THR A 114 21.60 -22.04 7.21
C THR A 114 23.13 -21.99 7.32
N LEU A 115 23.67 -20.82 7.69
CA LEU A 115 25.10 -20.64 7.97
C LEU A 115 25.56 -21.52 9.14
N ARG A 116 24.79 -21.56 10.23
CA ARG A 116 25.08 -22.36 11.43
C ARG A 116 25.01 -23.86 11.20
N ASP A 117 24.19 -24.30 10.25
CA ASP A 117 24.14 -25.69 9.77
C ASP A 117 25.34 -26.05 8.85
N GLY A 118 26.17 -25.07 8.52
CA GLY A 118 27.41 -25.23 7.75
C GLY A 118 27.22 -25.13 6.23
N ASP A 119 26.03 -24.74 5.76
CA ASP A 119 25.77 -24.56 4.32
C ASP A 119 26.14 -23.15 3.86
N THR A 120 27.45 -22.91 3.78
CA THR A 120 28.01 -21.63 3.34
C THR A 120 27.73 -21.33 1.85
N ALA A 121 27.46 -22.36 1.04
CA ALA A 121 27.21 -22.20 -0.39
C ALA A 121 25.83 -21.59 -0.65
N SER A 122 24.80 -22.06 0.07
CA SER A 122 23.45 -21.52 -0.01
C SER A 122 23.37 -20.09 0.54
N VAL A 123 24.12 -19.78 1.60
CA VAL A 123 24.18 -18.40 2.14
C VAL A 123 24.85 -17.44 1.14
N LEU A 124 25.96 -17.85 0.52
CA LEU A 124 26.62 -17.04 -0.51
C LEU A 124 25.71 -16.77 -1.71
N ALA A 125 24.94 -17.77 -2.15
CA ALA A 125 23.99 -17.58 -3.26
C ALA A 125 22.90 -16.55 -2.90
N GLN A 126 22.29 -16.67 -1.71
CA GLN A 126 21.29 -15.71 -1.24
C GLN A 126 21.84 -14.29 -1.09
N LEU A 127 23.07 -14.14 -0.58
CA LEU A 127 23.73 -12.82 -0.50
C LEU A 127 23.99 -12.20 -1.87
N VAL A 128 24.30 -13.02 -2.89
CA VAL A 128 24.45 -12.54 -4.27
C VAL A 128 23.11 -12.06 -4.82
N ASP A 129 22.05 -12.84 -4.66
CA ASP A 129 20.71 -12.47 -5.16
C ASP A 129 20.20 -11.18 -4.49
N LEU A 130 20.40 -11.04 -3.18
CA LEU A 130 20.03 -9.81 -2.45
C LEU A 130 20.86 -8.61 -2.91
N ALA A 131 22.16 -8.77 -3.12
CA ALA A 131 23.02 -7.71 -3.62
C ALA A 131 22.66 -7.26 -5.05
N GLU A 132 22.17 -8.18 -5.89
CA GLU A 132 21.64 -7.83 -7.22
C GLU A 132 20.33 -7.04 -7.12
N SER A 133 19.48 -7.34 -6.14
CA SER A 133 18.28 -6.55 -5.82
C SER A 133 18.65 -5.12 -5.40
N ILE A 134 19.56 -4.98 -4.44
CA ILE A 134 20.05 -3.69 -3.93
C ILE A 134 20.70 -2.86 -5.05
N ALA A 135 21.55 -3.47 -5.87
CA ALA A 135 22.22 -2.79 -6.98
C ALA A 135 21.25 -2.34 -8.09
N SER A 136 20.00 -2.81 -8.08
CA SER A 136 18.96 -2.41 -9.01
C SER A 136 18.07 -1.28 -8.50
N GLU A 137 18.20 -0.88 -7.23
CA GLU A 137 17.47 0.25 -6.69
C GLU A 137 17.96 1.59 -7.28
N PRO A 138 17.04 2.45 -7.76
CA PRO A 138 17.38 3.80 -8.19
C PRO A 138 18.06 4.58 -7.06
N PRO A 139 19.19 5.28 -7.31
CA PRO A 139 19.87 6.08 -6.29
C PRO A 139 18.93 7.02 -5.52
N LEU A 140 17.92 7.58 -6.20
CA LEU A 140 16.91 8.43 -5.58
C LEU A 140 16.12 7.75 -4.47
N LEU A 141 15.79 6.46 -4.63
CA LEU A 141 15.03 5.72 -3.62
C LEU A 141 15.89 5.41 -2.39
N ILE A 142 17.18 5.16 -2.58
CA ILE A 142 18.13 4.95 -1.48
C ILE A 142 18.15 6.18 -0.55
N GLU A 143 18.29 7.38 -1.11
CA GLU A 143 18.31 8.63 -0.31
C GLU A 143 16.96 8.87 0.41
N LEU A 144 15.84 8.54 -0.22
CA LEU A 144 14.51 8.71 0.38
C LEU A 144 14.26 7.70 1.52
N ASP A 145 14.68 6.44 1.36
CA ASP A 145 14.62 5.41 2.40
C ASP A 145 15.50 5.79 3.60
N ASP A 146 16.72 6.26 3.34
CA ASP A 146 17.65 6.70 4.38
C ASP A 146 17.12 7.92 5.12
N SER A 147 16.49 8.87 4.40
CA SER A 147 15.77 10.01 4.99
C SER A 147 14.69 9.56 5.96
N LEU A 148 13.84 8.60 5.58
CA LEU A 148 12.77 8.09 6.43
C LEU A 148 13.32 7.45 7.70
N ARG A 149 14.40 6.69 7.55
CA ARG A 149 15.06 6.03 8.66
C ARG A 149 15.61 7.03 9.68
N PHE A 150 16.32 8.06 9.23
CA PHE A 150 16.83 9.11 10.12
C PHE A 150 15.69 9.88 10.81
N ALA A 151 14.57 10.09 10.12
CA ALA A 151 13.39 10.75 10.68
C ALA A 151 12.81 9.96 11.85
N ARG A 152 12.72 8.63 11.73
CA ARG A 152 12.27 7.73 12.83
C ARG A 152 13.22 7.71 14.02
N LEU A 153 14.51 7.93 13.81
CA LEU A 153 15.51 8.07 14.88
C LEU A 153 15.54 9.48 15.50
N GLY A 154 14.78 10.42 14.93
CA GLY A 154 14.79 11.84 15.33
C GLY A 154 16.06 12.59 14.92
N ASP A 155 16.86 12.04 14.00
CA ASP A 155 18.08 12.67 13.50
C ASP A 155 17.79 13.60 12.32
N TRP A 156 17.05 14.67 12.59
CA TRP A 156 16.56 15.64 11.59
C TRP A 156 17.66 16.43 10.86
N LYS A 157 18.89 16.39 11.38
CA LYS A 157 20.04 16.94 10.67
C LYS A 157 20.36 16.05 9.47
N GLU A 158 20.40 14.74 9.69
CA GLU A 158 20.74 13.78 8.66
C GLU A 158 19.60 13.63 7.65
N VAL A 159 18.33 13.64 8.09
CA VAL A 159 17.15 13.70 7.19
C VAL A 159 17.27 14.81 6.16
N ARG A 160 17.72 16.00 6.58
CA ARG A 160 17.89 17.14 5.67
C ARG A 160 18.99 16.88 4.64
N GLU A 161 20.09 16.25 5.06
CA GLU A 161 21.23 15.95 4.19
C GLU A 161 20.76 14.96 3.10
N GLU A 162 20.16 13.84 3.49
CA GLU A 162 19.63 12.82 2.57
C GLU A 162 18.55 13.37 1.61
N ILE A 163 17.56 14.14 2.09
CA ILE A 163 16.55 14.77 1.21
C ILE A 163 17.21 15.77 0.23
N THR A 164 18.29 16.43 0.64
CA THR A 164 19.04 17.33 -0.26
C THR A 164 19.80 16.56 -1.32
N GLU A 165 20.36 15.40 -0.99
CA GLU A 165 21.00 14.50 -1.94
C GLU A 165 19.97 13.91 -2.92
N ALA A 166 18.81 13.46 -2.43
CA ALA A 166 17.68 13.02 -3.24
C ALA A 166 17.24 14.07 -4.28
N MET A 167 17.15 15.36 -3.88
CA MET A 167 16.84 16.45 -4.80
C MET A 167 17.85 16.60 -5.95
N ASN A 168 19.12 16.26 -5.73
CA ASN A 168 20.14 16.34 -6.78
C ASN A 168 20.06 15.16 -7.77
N LEU A 169 19.33 14.10 -7.43
CA LEU A 169 19.20 12.88 -8.22
C LEU A 169 17.98 12.88 -9.15
N THR A 170 17.06 13.83 -8.99
CA THR A 170 15.86 13.95 -9.81
C THR A 170 15.75 15.30 -10.52
N ASN A 171 15.00 15.32 -11.62
CA ASN A 171 14.55 16.55 -12.29
C ASN A 171 13.01 16.63 -12.34
N ASP A 172 12.32 15.77 -11.59
CA ASP A 172 10.87 15.76 -11.50
C ASP A 172 10.40 16.94 -10.64
N GLU A 173 9.77 17.92 -11.28
CA GLU A 173 9.40 19.19 -10.64
C GLU A 173 8.35 19.03 -9.51
N PRO A 174 7.29 18.19 -9.65
CA PRO A 174 6.44 17.81 -8.53
C PRO A 174 7.20 17.22 -7.34
N LEU A 175 8.08 16.24 -7.59
CA LEU A 175 8.85 15.56 -6.55
C LEU A 175 9.83 16.51 -5.87
N LEU A 176 10.52 17.36 -6.63
CA LEU A 176 11.38 18.42 -6.11
C LEU A 176 10.62 19.37 -5.18
N ARG A 177 9.37 19.74 -5.53
CA ARG A 177 8.54 20.58 -4.68
C ARG A 177 8.19 19.89 -3.37
N ALA A 178 7.82 18.62 -3.41
CA ALA A 178 7.51 17.84 -2.21
C ALA A 178 8.74 17.74 -1.29
N MET A 179 9.92 17.44 -1.82
CA MET A 179 11.17 17.41 -1.05
C MET A 179 11.55 18.79 -0.48
N GLN A 180 11.28 19.88 -1.20
CA GLN A 180 11.48 21.24 -0.69
C GLN A 180 10.51 21.59 0.45
N GLU A 181 9.28 21.11 0.40
CA GLU A 181 8.28 21.26 1.46
C GLU A 181 8.76 20.57 2.74
N ILE A 182 9.25 19.32 2.63
CA ILE A 182 9.85 18.56 3.73
C ILE A 182 10.99 19.34 4.40
N VAL A 183 11.94 19.86 3.62
CA VAL A 183 13.05 20.67 4.16
C VAL A 183 12.53 21.92 4.87
N ALA A 184 11.49 22.55 4.33
CA ALA A 184 10.88 23.74 4.94
C ALA A 184 10.16 23.41 6.25
N ASP A 185 9.57 22.22 6.38
CA ASP A 185 8.94 21.76 7.62
C ASP A 185 9.97 21.40 8.69
N ILE A 186 11.08 20.77 8.31
CA ILE A 186 12.24 20.58 9.20
C ILE A 186 12.78 21.94 9.70
N ASP A 187 12.85 22.96 8.83
CA ASP A 187 13.25 24.33 9.20
C ASP A 187 12.29 25.00 10.19
N ARG A 188 11.01 24.62 10.19
CA ARG A 188 9.98 25.12 11.11
C ARG A 188 9.83 24.28 12.36
N GLU A 189 10.65 23.24 12.53
CA GLU A 189 10.54 22.23 13.60
C GLU A 189 9.20 21.47 13.56
N GLN A 190 8.59 21.34 12.37
CA GLN A 190 7.37 20.58 12.10
C GLN A 190 7.72 19.14 11.72
N TYR A 191 8.28 18.42 12.70
CA TYR A 191 8.87 17.10 12.50
C TYR A 191 7.85 16.00 12.20
N ASP A 192 6.66 16.10 12.79
CA ASP A 192 5.60 15.12 12.57
C ASP A 192 5.08 15.23 11.13
N GLU A 193 4.87 16.45 10.63
CA GLU A 193 4.49 16.69 9.22
C GLU A 193 5.59 16.27 8.25
N ALA A 194 6.86 16.60 8.54
CA ALA A 194 7.99 16.18 7.72
C ALA A 194 8.12 14.65 7.66
N LEU A 195 7.92 13.94 8.77
CA LEU A 195 7.92 12.46 8.78
C LEU A 195 6.84 11.91 7.84
N GLN A 196 5.62 12.45 7.93
CA GLN A 196 4.51 12.00 7.09
C GLN A 196 4.76 12.23 5.61
N ASP A 197 5.32 13.37 5.26
CA ASP A 197 5.62 13.71 3.87
C ASP A 197 6.74 12.81 3.32
N ILE A 198 7.76 12.48 4.12
CA ILE A 198 8.79 11.50 3.76
C ILE A 198 8.19 10.10 3.61
N GLU A 199 7.33 9.66 4.54
CA GLU A 199 6.62 8.39 4.42
C GLU A 199 5.76 8.33 3.16
N ARG A 200 5.14 9.43 2.74
CA ARG A 200 4.40 9.48 1.47
C ARG A 200 5.32 9.43 0.26
N LEU A 201 6.51 10.03 0.31
CA LEU A 201 7.48 9.93 -0.78
C LEU A 201 8.09 8.54 -0.92
N VAL A 202 8.24 7.82 0.19
CA VAL A 202 8.86 6.49 0.25
C VAL A 202 7.85 5.36 0.05
N HIS A 203 6.66 5.48 0.65
CA HIS A 203 5.66 4.41 0.73
C HIS A 203 4.33 4.77 0.07
N GLY A 204 4.14 6.01 -0.36
CA GLY A 204 2.83 6.58 -0.66
C GLY A 204 2.46 6.65 -2.14
N VAL A 205 1.30 6.05 -2.38
CA VAL A 205 0.30 6.41 -3.38
C VAL A 205 0.05 7.93 -3.37
N GLY A 206 0.62 8.66 -4.33
CA GLY A 206 0.35 10.09 -4.47
C GLY A 206 -1.15 10.36 -4.63
N ASP A 207 -1.62 11.57 -4.29
CA ASP A 207 -3.03 12.02 -4.46
C ASP A 207 -3.59 11.82 -5.90
N GLU A 208 -2.73 11.51 -6.87
CA GLU A 208 -3.06 11.25 -8.26
C GLU A 208 -3.23 9.76 -8.62
N ASP A 209 -2.96 8.80 -7.71
CA ASP A 209 -3.18 7.38 -8.01
C ASP A 209 -4.70 7.07 -8.01
N PRO A 210 -5.23 6.55 -9.12
CA PRO A 210 -6.64 6.19 -9.22
C PRO A 210 -7.10 5.14 -8.20
N ALA A 211 -6.19 4.38 -7.60
CA ALA A 211 -6.51 3.36 -6.60
C ALA A 211 -6.74 3.93 -5.19
N LEU A 212 -6.27 5.16 -4.88
CA LEU A 212 -6.32 5.72 -3.52
C LEU A 212 -7.74 5.72 -2.90
N PRO A 213 -8.81 6.16 -3.60
CA PRO A 213 -10.17 6.11 -3.03
C PRO A 213 -10.63 4.69 -2.71
N THR A 214 -10.22 3.72 -3.52
CA THR A 214 -10.54 2.31 -3.33
C THR A 214 -9.79 1.72 -2.14
N LEU A 215 -8.52 2.10 -1.95
CA LEU A 215 -7.71 1.71 -0.79
C LEU A 215 -8.24 2.31 0.51
N GLN A 216 -8.64 3.59 0.50
CA GLN A 216 -9.30 4.23 1.65
C GLN A 216 -10.61 3.52 2.01
N GLN A 217 -11.37 3.10 1.01
CA GLN A 217 -12.57 2.32 1.22
C GLN A 217 -12.25 0.92 1.77
N ALA A 218 -11.20 0.26 1.28
CA ALA A 218 -10.74 -1.03 1.79
C ALA A 218 -10.35 -0.95 3.28
N LEU A 219 -9.67 0.13 3.69
CA LEU A 219 -9.31 0.38 5.08
C LEU A 219 -10.55 0.52 5.97
N ALA A 220 -11.58 1.22 5.49
CA ALA A 220 -12.84 1.36 6.23
C ALA A 220 -13.51 0.00 6.48
N TYR A 221 -13.59 -0.87 5.48
CA TYR A 221 -14.13 -2.22 5.65
C TYR A 221 -13.24 -3.09 6.57
N ALA A 222 -11.92 -2.97 6.46
CA ALA A 222 -10.98 -3.72 7.28
C ALA A 222 -11.13 -3.37 8.77
N ARG A 223 -11.35 -2.09 9.09
CA ARG A 223 -11.61 -1.63 10.48
C ARG A 223 -12.86 -2.27 11.07
N HIS A 224 -13.89 -2.48 10.25
CA HIS A 224 -15.12 -3.16 10.65
C HIS A 224 -15.05 -4.70 10.62
N GLY A 225 -13.90 -5.27 10.25
CA GLY A 225 -13.72 -6.72 10.16
C GLY A 225 -14.40 -7.37 8.95
N ASP A 226 -14.80 -6.58 7.94
CA ASP A 226 -15.39 -7.08 6.70
C ASP A 226 -14.29 -7.46 5.69
N TRP A 227 -13.61 -8.56 6.00
CA TRP A 227 -12.44 -9.04 5.26
C TRP A 227 -12.74 -9.49 3.83
N GLU A 228 -13.97 -9.95 3.57
CA GLU A 228 -14.41 -10.31 2.23
C GLU A 228 -14.50 -9.06 1.35
N GLN A 229 -15.13 -7.99 1.86
CA GLN A 229 -15.22 -6.74 1.13
C GLN A 229 -13.88 -6.01 1.03
N THR A 230 -13.04 -6.07 2.07
CA THR A 230 -11.65 -5.60 2.01
C THR A 230 -10.88 -6.27 0.88
N ARG A 231 -10.94 -7.61 0.76
CA ARG A 231 -10.31 -8.36 -0.33
C ARG A 231 -10.74 -7.87 -1.70
N VAL A 232 -12.05 -7.76 -1.93
CA VAL A 232 -12.63 -7.32 -3.22
C VAL A 232 -12.11 -5.93 -3.61
N LEU A 233 -12.00 -5.02 -2.64
CA LEU A 233 -11.51 -3.67 -2.88
C LEU A 233 -10.00 -3.64 -3.14
N LEU A 234 -9.20 -4.43 -2.42
CA LEU A 234 -7.77 -4.57 -2.68
C LEU A 234 -7.51 -5.17 -4.07
N GLU A 235 -8.21 -6.23 -4.46
CA GLU A 235 -8.14 -6.78 -5.83
C GLU A 235 -8.51 -5.74 -6.90
N THR A 236 -9.49 -4.88 -6.61
CA THR A 236 -9.87 -3.77 -7.48
C THR A 236 -8.78 -2.70 -7.56
N ALA A 237 -8.16 -2.37 -6.43
CA ALA A 237 -7.07 -1.40 -6.35
C ALA A 237 -5.83 -1.88 -7.12
N VAL A 238 -5.52 -3.18 -7.09
CA VAL A 238 -4.46 -3.80 -7.93
C VAL A 238 -4.70 -3.55 -9.42
N GLN A 239 -5.95 -3.52 -9.89
CA GLN A 239 -6.28 -3.27 -11.30
C GLN A 239 -6.29 -1.79 -11.67
N GLN A 240 -6.47 -0.91 -10.68
CA GLN A 240 -6.54 0.53 -10.87
C GLN A 240 -5.17 1.17 -10.85
N THR A 241 -4.28 0.71 -9.97
CA THR A 241 -2.94 1.24 -9.86
C THR A 241 -2.13 0.89 -11.12
N GLN A 242 -1.40 1.88 -11.63
CA GLN A 242 -0.47 1.71 -12.75
C GLN A 242 0.98 1.60 -12.28
N ASP A 243 1.20 1.85 -10.98
CA ASP A 243 2.50 1.77 -10.36
C ASP A 243 2.77 0.33 -9.92
N SER A 244 3.84 -0.27 -10.44
CA SER A 244 4.21 -1.65 -10.14
C SER A 244 4.62 -1.87 -8.68
N GLN A 245 5.16 -0.85 -8.01
CA GLN A 245 5.52 -0.93 -6.59
C GLN A 245 4.27 -0.85 -5.71
N HIS A 246 3.32 0.06 -6.01
CA HIS A 246 2.02 0.08 -5.32
C HIS A 246 1.25 -1.21 -5.54
N GLN A 247 1.28 -1.75 -6.77
CA GLN A 247 0.64 -3.03 -7.06
C GLN A 247 1.23 -4.16 -6.22
N ALA A 248 2.56 -4.23 -6.09
CA ALA A 248 3.24 -5.21 -5.26
C ALA A 248 2.83 -5.09 -3.78
N ARG A 249 2.74 -3.86 -3.26
CA ARG A 249 2.33 -3.63 -1.86
C ARG A 249 0.88 -4.03 -1.59
N ILE A 250 -0.04 -3.74 -2.52
CA ILE A 250 -1.44 -4.18 -2.39
C ILE A 250 -1.53 -5.72 -2.46
N ILE A 251 -0.68 -6.37 -3.26
CA ILE A 251 -0.60 -7.83 -3.34
C ILE A 251 -0.08 -8.42 -2.02
N GLU A 252 0.89 -7.80 -1.38
CA GLU A 252 1.40 -8.21 -0.06
C GLU A 252 0.29 -8.15 1.00
N ILE A 253 -0.48 -7.05 1.04
CA ILE A 253 -1.64 -6.93 1.94
C ILE A 253 -2.70 -8.00 1.64
N LEU A 254 -2.89 -8.37 0.36
CA LEU A 254 -3.78 -9.48 -0.02
C LEU A 254 -3.26 -10.84 0.47
N ASP A 255 -1.95 -11.08 0.42
CA ASP A 255 -1.30 -12.29 0.93
C ASP A 255 -1.46 -12.40 2.46
N ASP A 256 -1.28 -11.30 3.19
CA ASP A 256 -1.48 -11.28 4.65
C ASP A 256 -2.94 -11.50 5.03
N LEU A 257 -3.86 -10.96 4.23
CA LEU A 257 -5.28 -11.22 4.35
C LEU A 257 -5.63 -12.70 4.08
N GLU A 258 -4.90 -13.40 3.21
CA GLU A 258 -5.03 -14.86 3.02
C GLU A 258 -4.50 -15.67 4.18
N ARG A 259 -3.47 -15.16 4.86
CA ARG A 259 -2.92 -15.76 6.10
C ARG A 259 -3.78 -15.47 7.33
N ALA A 260 -4.83 -14.67 7.18
CA ALA A 260 -5.68 -14.16 8.25
C ALA A 260 -4.91 -13.28 9.27
N ASP A 261 -3.85 -12.61 8.81
CA ASP A 261 -3.11 -11.64 9.62
C ASP A 261 -3.78 -10.26 9.57
N HIS A 262 -4.93 -10.18 10.24
CA HIS A 262 -5.81 -9.01 10.19
C HIS A 262 -5.23 -7.76 10.86
N GLU A 263 -4.25 -7.90 11.75
CA GLU A 263 -3.55 -6.77 12.37
C GLU A 263 -2.51 -6.18 11.43
N GLU A 264 -1.73 -7.04 10.77
CA GLU A 264 -0.74 -6.62 9.77
C GLU A 264 -1.43 -5.97 8.56
N VAL A 265 -2.52 -6.57 8.05
CA VAL A 265 -3.35 -5.99 6.98
C VAL A 265 -3.84 -4.58 7.33
N LEU A 266 -4.28 -4.36 8.57
CA LEU A 266 -4.76 -3.05 9.00
C LEU A 266 -3.64 -2.02 9.09
N SER A 267 -2.51 -2.41 9.68
CA SER A 267 -1.33 -1.56 9.78
C SER A 267 -0.85 -1.15 8.39
N ASP A 268 -0.66 -2.12 7.50
CA ASP A 268 -0.08 -1.89 6.18
C ASP A 268 -1.02 -1.12 5.26
N LEU A 269 -2.32 -1.37 5.35
CA LEU A 269 -3.31 -0.62 4.59
C LEU A 269 -3.46 0.82 5.11
N ALA A 270 -3.34 1.03 6.43
CA ALA A 270 -3.34 2.36 7.03
C ALA A 270 -2.12 3.19 6.61
N VAL A 271 -0.93 2.59 6.63
CA VAL A 271 0.30 3.20 6.10
C VAL A 271 0.16 3.51 4.61
N LEU A 272 -0.33 2.56 3.82
CA LEU A 272 -0.45 2.70 2.37
C LEU A 272 -1.37 3.86 1.94
N VAL A 273 -2.41 4.16 2.72
CA VAL A 273 -3.32 5.30 2.45
C VAL A 273 -2.96 6.58 3.20
N GLY A 274 -1.85 6.58 3.96
CA GLY A 274 -1.43 7.71 4.79
C GLY A 274 -2.35 8.01 5.98
N SER A 275 -3.08 7.02 6.50
CA SER A 275 -3.91 7.15 7.70
C SER A 275 -3.12 6.75 8.93
N HIS A 276 -2.55 7.72 9.65
CA HIS A 276 -1.75 7.47 10.86
C HIS A 276 -2.57 7.38 12.15
N GLU A 277 -3.89 7.63 12.11
CA GLU A 277 -4.79 7.32 13.22
C GLU A 277 -5.21 5.84 13.13
N MET A 278 -4.42 4.97 13.75
CA MET A 278 -4.92 3.66 14.15
C MET A 278 -5.96 3.90 15.26
N PRO A 279 -7.23 3.46 15.09
CA PRO A 279 -8.19 3.54 16.19
C PRO A 279 -7.59 2.83 17.40
N ASP A 280 -7.77 3.42 18.58
CA ASP A 280 -7.40 2.80 19.84
C ASP A 280 -7.84 1.32 19.84
N PRO A 281 -6.98 0.36 20.24
CA PRO A 281 -7.28 -1.07 20.13
C PRO A 281 -8.60 -1.47 20.79
N VAL A 282 -8.99 -0.79 21.88
CA VAL A 282 -10.29 -1.01 22.50
C VAL A 282 -11.41 -0.53 21.59
N THR A 283 -11.31 0.68 21.06
CA THR A 283 -12.27 1.27 20.11
C THR A 283 -12.46 0.40 18.88
N MET A 284 -11.38 -0.10 18.28
CA MET A 284 -11.43 -1.00 17.13
C MET A 284 -12.23 -2.29 17.43
N GLU A 285 -11.94 -2.94 18.56
CA GLU A 285 -12.65 -4.16 18.95
C GLU A 285 -14.13 -3.89 19.29
N LEU A 286 -14.45 -2.71 19.85
CA LEU A 286 -15.83 -2.28 20.08
C LEU A 286 -16.59 -2.01 18.76
N GLU A 287 -15.95 -1.41 17.76
CA GLU A 287 -16.53 -1.20 16.43
C GLU A 287 -16.83 -2.53 15.72
N ARG A 288 -15.89 -3.49 15.80
CA ARG A 288 -16.08 -4.85 15.29
C ARG A 288 -17.21 -5.57 16.02
N ALA A 289 -17.26 -5.49 17.35
CA ALA A 289 -18.34 -6.07 18.13
C ALA A 289 -19.71 -5.49 17.72
N LEU A 290 -19.79 -4.18 17.45
CA LEU A 290 -21.02 -3.55 16.96
C LEU A 290 -21.39 -4.03 15.56
N ALA A 291 -20.43 -4.13 14.64
CA ALA A 291 -20.65 -4.63 13.29
C ALA A 291 -21.23 -6.05 13.30
N HIS A 292 -20.66 -6.96 14.10
CA HIS A 292 -21.17 -8.32 14.26
C HIS A 292 -22.55 -8.37 14.93
N ALA A 293 -22.81 -7.51 15.92
CA ALA A 293 -24.09 -7.44 16.60
C ALA A 293 -25.23 -7.02 15.65
N LEU A 294 -24.94 -6.13 14.69
CA LEU A 294 -25.91 -5.71 13.66
C LEU A 294 -26.23 -6.81 12.63
N HIS A 295 -25.40 -7.86 12.56
CA HIS A 295 -25.58 -9.03 11.69
C HIS A 295 -26.00 -10.30 12.43
N ASP A 296 -26.39 -10.19 13.72
CA ASP A 296 -26.76 -11.32 14.57
C ASP A 296 -25.63 -12.36 14.81
N GLU A 297 -24.35 -11.95 14.71
CA GLU A 297 -23.18 -12.81 14.86
C GLU A 297 -22.65 -12.84 16.31
N TRP A 298 -23.51 -13.20 17.25
CA TRP A 298 -23.30 -13.04 18.70
C TRP A 298 -22.06 -13.73 19.29
N ALA A 299 -21.57 -14.81 18.67
CA ALA A 299 -20.32 -15.45 19.06
C ALA A 299 -19.09 -14.56 18.79
N LEU A 300 -19.10 -13.84 17.67
CA LEU A 300 -18.05 -12.88 17.32
C LEU A 300 -18.15 -11.62 18.17
N VAL A 301 -19.36 -11.20 18.56
CA VAL A 301 -19.55 -10.11 19.52
C VAL A 301 -18.87 -10.43 20.86
N ALA A 302 -19.03 -11.65 21.38
CA ALA A 302 -18.38 -12.08 22.62
C ALA A 302 -16.85 -12.09 22.50
N ASP A 303 -16.31 -12.57 21.38
CA ASP A 303 -14.87 -12.63 21.13
C ASP A 303 -14.25 -11.23 21.09
N ASN A 304 -14.83 -10.31 20.32
CA ASN A 304 -14.36 -8.92 20.23
C ASN A 304 -14.51 -8.17 21.56
N LEU A 305 -15.62 -8.35 22.30
CA LEU A 305 -15.75 -7.77 23.66
C LEU A 305 -14.68 -8.31 24.63
N THR A 306 -14.31 -9.58 24.50
CA THR A 306 -13.25 -10.19 25.33
C THR A 306 -11.87 -9.62 24.98
N LYS A 307 -11.58 -9.40 23.69
CA LYS A 307 -10.35 -8.75 23.23
C LYS A 307 -10.29 -7.29 23.68
N ALA A 308 -11.38 -6.53 23.51
CA ALA A 308 -11.52 -5.17 23.99
C ALA A 308 -11.23 -5.06 25.51
N LEU A 309 -11.73 -6.03 26.30
CA LEU A 309 -11.43 -6.10 27.74
C LEU A 309 -9.94 -6.34 28.02
N GLY A 310 -9.27 -7.14 27.19
CA GLY A 310 -7.82 -7.41 27.31
C GLY A 310 -6.95 -6.18 26.99
N PHE A 311 -7.42 -5.29 26.12
CA PHE A 311 -6.75 -4.04 25.77
C PHE A 311 -7.10 -2.88 26.72
N SER A 312 -8.22 -2.95 27.44
CA SER A 312 -8.66 -1.87 28.33
C SER A 312 -7.76 -1.75 29.55
N HIS A 313 -7.46 -0.52 29.94
CA HIS A 313 -6.69 -0.18 31.15
C HIS A 313 -7.43 0.76 32.10
N GLU A 314 -8.67 1.14 31.73
CA GLU A 314 -9.51 2.04 32.52
C GLU A 314 -10.62 1.28 33.22
N SER A 315 -10.65 1.36 34.55
CA SER A 315 -11.63 0.62 35.37
C SER A 315 -13.10 0.88 35.00
N ALA A 316 -13.43 2.07 34.48
CA ALA A 316 -14.79 2.39 34.04
C ALA A 316 -15.14 1.71 32.70
N GLN A 317 -14.17 1.67 31.77
CA GLN A 317 -14.31 1.01 30.48
C GLN A 317 -14.36 -0.51 30.65
N GLU A 318 -13.50 -1.09 31.49
CA GLU A 318 -13.53 -2.52 31.84
C GLU A 318 -14.89 -2.94 32.42
N GLN A 319 -15.45 -2.14 33.34
CA GLN A 319 -16.77 -2.41 33.93
C GLN A 319 -17.89 -2.34 32.89
N ALA A 320 -17.82 -1.38 31.97
CA ALA A 320 -18.78 -1.27 30.88
C ALA A 320 -18.73 -2.49 29.96
N ILE A 321 -17.53 -2.92 29.53
CA ILE A 321 -17.34 -4.10 28.70
C ILE A 321 -17.84 -5.38 29.40
N GLN A 322 -17.53 -5.54 30.69
CA GLN A 322 -18.04 -6.66 31.49
C GLN A 322 -19.56 -6.67 31.61
N ALA A 323 -20.20 -5.50 31.72
CA ALA A 323 -21.65 -5.40 31.73
C ALA A 323 -22.28 -5.83 30.38
N LEU A 324 -21.63 -5.51 29.25
CA LEU A 324 -22.05 -5.96 27.93
C LEU A 324 -21.90 -7.48 27.77
N LEU A 325 -20.79 -8.05 28.23
CA LEU A 325 -20.60 -9.51 28.25
C LEU A 325 -21.69 -10.22 29.09
N GLN A 326 -22.02 -9.67 30.26
CA GLN A 326 -23.11 -10.22 31.08
C GLN A 326 -24.48 -10.08 30.39
N ALA A 327 -24.76 -8.94 29.76
CA ALA A 327 -25.99 -8.75 29.00
C ALA A 327 -26.10 -9.75 27.84
N LEU A 328 -24.97 -10.05 27.17
CA LEU A 328 -24.88 -11.04 26.11
C LEU A 328 -25.18 -12.46 26.63
N ASP A 329 -24.60 -12.86 27.76
CA ASP A 329 -24.88 -14.17 28.42
C ASP A 329 -26.35 -14.33 28.80
N GLU A 330 -27.02 -13.22 29.14
CA GLU A 330 -28.45 -13.17 29.47
C GLU A 330 -29.35 -13.04 28.23
N ASN A 331 -28.81 -13.10 27.02
CA ASN A 331 -29.50 -12.90 25.73
C ASN A 331 -30.19 -11.52 25.61
N ARG A 332 -29.65 -10.48 26.25
CA ARG A 332 -30.14 -9.10 26.17
C ARG A 332 -29.49 -8.34 25.01
N HIS A 333 -29.65 -8.86 23.80
CA HIS A 333 -28.97 -8.39 22.58
C HIS A 333 -29.17 -6.90 22.27
N GLN A 334 -30.38 -6.38 22.48
CA GLN A 334 -30.68 -4.96 22.26
C GLN A 334 -29.87 -4.05 23.20
N GLU A 335 -29.69 -4.46 24.45
CA GLU A 335 -28.91 -3.70 25.44
C GLU A 335 -27.40 -3.74 25.11
N VAL A 336 -26.92 -4.84 24.51
CA VAL A 336 -25.55 -4.94 24.00
C VAL A 336 -25.31 -3.95 22.86
N ILE A 337 -26.22 -3.88 21.88
CA ILE A 337 -26.12 -2.93 20.77
C ILE A 337 -26.13 -1.48 21.27
N GLU A 338 -27.08 -1.13 22.14
CA GLU A 338 -27.20 0.23 22.68
C GLU A 338 -25.97 0.62 23.51
N GLY A 339 -25.45 -0.31 24.30
CA GLY A 339 -24.24 -0.08 25.09
C GLY A 339 -22.98 0.08 24.25
N LEU A 340 -22.81 -0.73 23.19
CA LEU A 340 -21.72 -0.58 22.22
C LEU A 340 -21.77 0.78 21.53
N GLN A 341 -22.95 1.21 21.06
CA GLN A 341 -23.14 2.52 20.45
C GLN A 341 -22.81 3.67 21.41
N GLN A 342 -23.21 3.54 22.68
CA GLN A 342 -22.95 4.56 23.70
C GLN A 342 -21.45 4.66 24.02
N MET A 343 -20.75 3.53 24.12
CA MET A 343 -19.30 3.52 24.35
C MET A 343 -18.55 4.18 23.19
N LEU A 344 -18.88 3.81 21.95
CA LEU A 344 -18.24 4.37 20.76
C LEU A 344 -18.51 5.87 20.58
N ALA A 345 -19.71 6.34 20.97
CA ALA A 345 -20.02 7.77 20.96
C ALA A 345 -19.21 8.58 22.00
N LEU A 346 -18.73 7.94 23.06
CA LEU A 346 -17.92 8.59 24.10
C LEU A 346 -16.43 8.60 23.78
N SER A 347 -15.95 7.64 22.96
CA SER A 347 -14.55 7.56 22.53
C SER A 347 -14.22 8.41 21.30
N GLY A 348 -15.22 8.95 20.58
CA GLY A 348 -15.04 9.87 19.45
C GLY A 348 -14.91 11.37 19.81
N HIS A 349 -14.44 11.70 21.02
CA HIS A 349 -14.32 13.08 21.53
C HIS A 349 -12.94 13.41 22.09
#